data_AF-A0A345EFB1-F1
#
_entry.id   AF-A0A345EFB1-F1
#
_cell.length_a   1.000
_cell.length_b   1.000
_cell.length_c   1.000
_cell.angle_alpha   90.00
_cell.angle_beta   90.00
_cell.angle_gamma   90.00
#
_symmetry.space_group_name_H-M   'P 1'
#
loop_
_entity.id
_entity.type
_entity.pdbx_description
1 polymer ?
#
loop_
_entity_poly.entity_id
_entity_poly.type
_entity_poly.pdbx_seq_one_letter_code
_entity_poly.pdbx_strand_id
1 'polypeptide(L)'
;MPRPALQHALLGVGILCLLAATLVGGGGPADPDYVHHVEVASDDELAYGLTYDASDVVAYENLSARGRTVFDRARADSPYVVGNESATAPDFSYTSDHVAVGQGLYPVRYEGTVYSLRTERESGDFNVAALFVGIALRGLGIVLVVFGVLLTGWRRYRRGAS
;
A
#
# COMPACT_ATOMS: atom_id res chain seq x y z
N MET A 1 27.24 -20.54 -35.27
CA MET A 1 26.20 -20.54 -34.23
C MET A 1 24.84 -20.78 -34.90
N PRO A 2 24.10 -21.85 -34.54
CA PRO A 2 22.78 -22.08 -35.12
C PRO A 2 21.85 -20.96 -34.66
N ARG A 3 21.35 -20.16 -35.60
CA ARG A 3 20.37 -19.10 -35.30
C ARG A 3 19.12 -19.80 -34.73
N PRO A 4 18.67 -19.47 -33.50
CA PRO A 4 17.42 -20.01 -33.00
C PRO A 4 16.33 -19.66 -34.01
N ALA A 5 15.58 -20.66 -34.47
CA ALA A 5 14.50 -20.42 -35.40
C ALA A 5 13.55 -19.41 -34.74
N LEU A 6 13.37 -18.24 -35.37
CA LEU A 6 12.62 -17.06 -34.88
C LEU A 6 11.37 -17.39 -34.03
N GLN A 7 10.65 -18.46 -34.39
CA GLN A 7 9.52 -19.05 -33.66
C GLN A 7 9.81 -19.36 -32.18
N HIS A 8 10.94 -20.01 -31.89
CA HIS A 8 11.33 -20.40 -30.53
C HIS A 8 11.74 -19.16 -29.71
N ALA A 9 12.35 -18.17 -30.36
CA ALA A 9 12.66 -16.90 -29.71
C ALA A 9 11.37 -16.13 -29.35
N LEU A 10 10.40 -16.06 -30.26
CA LEU A 10 9.10 -15.42 -30.03
C LEU A 10 8.31 -16.10 -28.90
N LEU A 11 8.27 -17.44 -28.89
CA LEU A 11 7.63 -18.22 -27.82
C LEU A 11 8.33 -18.01 -26.48
N GLY A 12 9.65 -18.10 -26.44
CA GLY A 12 10.44 -17.92 -25.22
C GLY A 12 10.26 -16.53 -24.61
N VAL A 13 10.37 -15.49 -25.45
CA VAL A 13 10.17 -14.09 -25.00
C VAL A 13 8.71 -13.86 -24.59
N GLY A 14 7.74 -14.41 -25.32
CA GLY A 14 6.33 -14.30 -24.97
C GLY A 14 6.00 -14.91 -23.60
N ILE A 15 6.50 -16.13 -23.32
CA ILE A 15 6.34 -16.78 -22.01
C ILE A 15 7.04 -15.98 -20.91
N LEU A 16 8.26 -15.49 -21.17
CA LEU A 16 8.99 -14.65 -20.23
C LEU A 16 8.22 -13.37 -19.88
N CYS A 17 7.62 -12.70 -20.88
CA CYS A 17 6.79 -11.52 -20.66
C CYS A 17 5.55 -11.84 -19.82
N LEU A 18 4.90 -13.00 -20.05
CA LEU A 18 3.76 -13.43 -19.25
C LEU A 18 4.15 -13.71 -17.79
N LEU A 19 5.28 -14.38 -17.57
CA LEU A 19 5.81 -14.62 -16.22
C LEU A 19 6.20 -13.30 -15.53
N ALA A 20 6.92 -12.42 -16.22
CA ALA A 20 7.25 -11.09 -15.70
C ALA A 20 5.98 -10.28 -15.35
N ALA A 21 4.91 -10.42 -16.12
CA ALA A 21 3.64 -9.77 -15.82
C ALA A 21 2.91 -10.33 -14.58
N THR A 22 3.22 -11.55 -14.15
CA THR A 22 2.72 -12.07 -12.86
C THR A 22 3.48 -11.48 -11.67
N LEU A 23 4.75 -11.12 -11.87
CA LEU A 23 5.57 -10.48 -10.84
C LEU A 23 5.26 -8.98 -10.70
N VAL A 24 4.95 -8.30 -11.80
CA VAL A 24 4.73 -6.85 -11.82
C VAL A 24 3.24 -6.49 -11.79
N GLY A 25 2.38 -7.26 -12.46
CA GLY A 25 0.96 -6.95 -12.67
C GLY A 25 0.03 -7.37 -11.54
N GLY A 26 0.56 -7.54 -10.34
CA GLY A 26 -0.22 -7.88 -9.15
C GLY A 26 -0.89 -6.67 -8.48
N GLY A 27 -0.46 -5.43 -8.81
CA GLY A 27 -0.89 -4.27 -8.04
C GLY A 27 -0.69 -4.52 -6.54
N GLY A 28 0.48 -5.06 -6.17
CA GLY A 28 0.80 -5.34 -4.78
C GLY A 28 0.57 -4.09 -3.94
N PRO A 29 0.13 -4.23 -2.68
CA PRO A 29 -0.15 -3.08 -1.84
C PRO A 29 1.08 -2.18 -1.83
N ALA A 30 0.91 -0.90 -2.17
CA ALA A 30 1.93 0.08 -1.88
C ALA A 30 2.18 0.06 -0.36
N ASP A 31 3.39 0.40 0.05
CA ASP A 31 3.68 0.52 1.47
C ASP A 31 2.64 1.49 2.08
N PRO A 32 1.92 1.06 3.14
CA PRO A 32 0.90 1.90 3.75
C PRO A 32 1.54 3.12 4.39
N ASP A 33 0.94 4.29 4.16
CA ASP A 33 1.32 5.50 4.86
C ASP A 33 0.60 5.52 6.22
N TYR A 34 1.33 5.88 7.27
CA TYR A 34 0.80 6.00 8.63
C TYR A 34 0.63 7.48 8.96
N VAL A 35 -0.62 7.92 9.09
CA VAL A 35 -0.96 9.33 9.25
C VAL A 35 -1.39 9.60 10.69
N HIS A 36 -0.82 10.66 11.27
CA HIS A 36 -1.15 11.12 12.61
C HIS A 36 -1.83 12.49 12.55
N HIS A 37 -3.06 12.58 13.03
CA HIS A 37 -3.77 13.85 13.21
C HIS A 37 -3.89 14.16 14.70
N VAL A 38 -3.66 15.41 15.07
CA VAL A 38 -3.84 15.89 16.45
C VAL A 38 -4.78 17.06 16.42
N GLU A 39 -5.96 16.87 17.00
CA GLU A 39 -6.98 17.90 17.12
C GLU A 39 -7.31 18.12 18.61
N VAL A 40 -7.80 19.32 18.95
CA VAL A 40 -8.27 19.60 20.30
C VAL A 40 -9.65 18.96 20.48
N ALA A 41 -9.84 18.19 21.55
CA ALA A 41 -11.15 17.63 21.89
C ALA A 41 -12.10 18.76 22.33
N SER A 42 -13.36 18.73 21.89
CA SER A 42 -14.37 19.74 22.22
C SER A 42 -15.42 19.08 23.11
N ASP A 43 -15.67 19.63 24.30
CA ASP A 43 -16.80 19.29 25.17
C ASP A 43 -17.08 17.77 25.30
N ASP A 44 -16.06 17.01 25.73
CA ASP A 44 -16.10 15.54 25.92
C ASP A 44 -16.28 14.69 24.64
N GLU A 45 -16.14 15.31 23.47
CA GLU A 45 -16.08 14.64 22.18
C GLU A 45 -14.68 14.71 21.55
N LEU A 46 -14.24 13.59 21.01
CA LEU A 46 -13.07 13.46 20.13
C LEU A 46 -13.45 13.74 18.68
N ALA A 47 -12.46 13.65 17.78
CA ALA A 47 -12.73 13.68 16.35
C ALA A 47 -13.83 12.65 15.98
N TYR A 48 -14.66 13.00 15.00
CA TYR A 48 -15.85 12.25 14.59
C TYR A 48 -17.02 12.23 15.57
N GLY A 49 -17.03 13.11 16.59
CA GLY A 49 -18.11 13.18 17.59
C GLY A 49 -18.14 11.96 18.50
N LEU A 50 -17.00 11.29 18.66
CA LEU A 50 -16.88 10.12 19.54
C LEU A 50 -16.69 10.61 20.97
N THR A 51 -17.66 10.33 21.83
CA THR A 51 -17.55 10.59 23.27
C THR A 51 -16.49 9.71 23.90
N TYR A 52 -15.72 10.28 24.83
CA TYR A 52 -14.69 9.56 25.58
C TYR A 52 -14.92 9.69 27.08
N ASP A 53 -14.58 8.66 27.85
CA ASP A 53 -14.64 8.73 29.31
C ASP A 53 -13.32 9.24 29.89
N ALA A 54 -13.37 9.82 31.09
CA ALA A 54 -12.18 10.29 31.79
C ALA A 54 -11.15 9.17 32.07
N SER A 55 -11.61 7.91 32.12
CA SER A 55 -10.76 6.72 32.27
C SER A 55 -9.96 6.38 31.01
N ASP A 56 -10.43 6.81 29.84
CA ASP A 56 -9.79 6.54 28.57
C ASP A 56 -8.66 7.53 28.28
N VAL A 57 -8.68 8.69 28.96
CA VAL A 57 -7.72 9.76 28.78
C VAL A 57 -6.35 9.36 29.32
N VAL A 58 -5.39 9.21 28.40
CA VAL A 58 -4.00 8.91 28.74
C VAL A 58 -3.27 10.22 29.01
N ALA A 59 -2.64 10.34 30.18
CA ALA A 59 -1.74 11.46 30.45
C ALA A 59 -0.51 11.37 29.54
N TYR A 60 -0.08 12.50 28.96
CA TYR A 60 1.11 12.56 28.09
C TYR A 60 2.36 11.95 28.75
N GLU A 61 2.52 12.09 30.06
CA GLU A 61 3.65 11.51 30.81
C GLU A 61 3.65 9.98 30.84
N ASN A 62 2.47 9.37 30.70
CA ASN A 62 2.31 7.91 30.66
C ASN A 62 2.51 7.34 29.25
N LEU A 63 2.69 8.19 28.23
CA LEU A 63 3.06 7.73 26.89
C LEU A 63 4.52 7.26 26.87
N SER A 64 4.80 6.26 26.04
CA SER A 64 6.18 5.86 25.77
C SER A 64 7.00 7.02 25.19
N ALA A 65 8.33 6.96 25.29
CA ALA A 65 9.21 7.99 24.73
C ALA A 65 8.97 8.22 23.22
N ARG A 66 8.66 7.14 22.48
CA ARG A 66 8.27 7.22 21.07
C ARG A 66 6.88 7.84 20.89
N GLY A 67 5.88 7.45 21.69
CA GLY A 67 4.54 8.03 21.63
C GLY A 67 4.53 9.54 21.87
N ARG A 68 5.34 10.03 22.81
CA ARG A 68 5.56 11.46 23.05
C ARG A 68 6.16 12.17 21.83
N THR A 69 7.17 11.57 21.20
CA THR A 69 7.81 12.14 20.01
C THR A 69 6.83 12.26 18.84
N VAL A 70 6.00 11.24 18.62
CA VAL A 70 4.95 11.25 17.58
C VAL A 70 3.90 12.31 17.88
N PHE A 71 3.43 12.39 19.13
CA PHE A 71 2.45 13.39 19.55
C PHE A 71 2.97 14.82 19.37
N ASP A 72 4.19 15.11 19.83
CA ASP A 72 4.80 16.45 19.71
C ASP A 72 4.94 16.87 18.25
N ARG A 73 5.34 15.92 17.40
CA ARG A 73 5.57 16.17 15.96
C ARG A 73 4.24 16.33 15.21
N ALA A 74 3.24 15.51 15.51
CA ALA A 74 1.90 15.60 14.92
C ALA A 74 1.10 16.82 15.42
N ARG A 75 1.37 17.33 16.63
CA ARG A 75 0.84 18.60 17.14
C ARG A 75 1.49 19.80 16.45
N ALA A 76 2.80 19.74 16.19
CA ALA A 76 3.54 20.82 15.53
C ALA A 76 3.22 20.93 14.04
N ASP A 77 3.00 19.79 13.37
CA ASP A 77 2.76 19.71 11.94
C ASP A 77 1.66 18.66 11.67
N SER A 78 0.40 19.10 11.68
CA SER A 78 -0.76 18.22 11.44
C SER A 78 -1.29 18.43 10.03
N PRO A 79 -1.39 17.39 9.18
CA PRO A 79 -1.10 15.97 9.45
C PRO A 79 0.39 15.60 9.37
N TYR A 80 0.84 14.70 10.25
CA TYR A 80 2.19 14.12 10.22
C TYR A 80 2.15 12.72 9.62
N VAL A 81 2.77 12.54 8.44
CA VAL A 81 2.79 11.28 7.68
C VAL A 81 4.13 10.56 7.89
N VAL A 82 4.08 9.26 8.17
CA VAL A 82 5.24 8.39 8.32
C VAL A 82 5.09 7.18 7.40
N GLY A 83 6.01 7.00 6.46
CA GLY A 83 5.98 5.87 5.52
C GLY A 83 6.43 4.52 6.10
N ASN A 84 6.59 4.38 7.43
CA ASN A 84 7.02 3.12 8.05
C ASN A 84 6.48 2.95 9.47
N GLU A 85 5.80 1.84 9.72
CA GLU A 85 5.24 1.44 11.01
C GLU A 85 6.30 1.42 12.12
N SER A 86 7.53 0.99 11.81
CA SER A 86 8.62 0.90 12.79
C SER A 86 9.17 2.27 13.23
N ALA A 87 8.86 3.34 12.50
CA ALA A 87 9.11 4.72 12.90
C ALA A 87 7.97 5.32 13.75
N THR A 88 6.88 4.58 13.91
CA THR A 88 5.75 4.95 14.76
C THR A 88 5.82 4.27 16.13
N ALA A 89 5.04 4.74 17.11
CA ALA A 89 5.04 4.15 18.44
C ALA A 89 4.27 2.81 18.41
N PRO A 90 4.85 1.70 18.90
CA PRO A 90 4.21 0.37 18.90
C PRO A 90 2.98 0.28 19.83
N ASP A 91 2.72 1.32 20.62
CA ASP A 91 1.60 1.38 21.56
C ASP A 91 0.30 1.84 20.88
N PHE A 92 0.35 2.32 19.62
CA PHE A 92 -0.82 2.77 18.87
C PHE A 92 -1.27 1.71 17.85
N SER A 93 -2.58 1.51 17.78
CA SER A 93 -3.23 0.67 16.79
C SER A 93 -3.58 1.49 15.55
N TYR A 94 -3.05 1.09 14.40
CA TYR A 94 -3.35 1.71 13.11
C TYR A 94 -4.49 0.95 12.45
N THR A 95 -5.64 1.60 12.34
CA THR A 95 -6.87 1.05 11.78
C THR A 95 -7.34 1.94 10.63
N SER A 96 -7.80 1.33 9.54
CA SER A 96 -8.39 2.02 8.39
C SER A 96 -9.92 2.03 8.44
N ASP A 97 -10.52 0.98 9.01
CA ASP A 97 -11.95 0.70 8.84
C ASP A 97 -12.75 0.86 10.14
N HIS A 98 -12.10 0.71 11.30
CA HIS A 98 -12.76 0.77 12.60
C HIS A 98 -12.02 1.73 13.54
N VAL A 99 -12.52 2.95 13.66
CA VAL A 99 -11.99 3.96 14.58
C VAL A 99 -12.83 3.97 15.85
N ALA A 100 -12.18 3.73 16.99
CA ALA A 100 -12.80 3.79 18.32
C ALA A 100 -11.79 4.32 19.35
N VAL A 101 -12.27 4.68 20.54
CA VAL A 101 -11.39 5.09 21.64
C VAL A 101 -10.44 3.93 21.99
N GLY A 102 -9.12 4.20 21.96
CA GLY A 102 -8.06 3.20 22.15
C GLY A 102 -7.74 2.36 20.90
N GLN A 103 -8.45 2.55 19.79
CA GLN A 103 -8.25 1.85 18.51
C GLN A 103 -8.27 2.86 17.36
N GLY A 104 -7.11 3.39 16.99
CA GLY A 104 -7.00 4.43 15.96
C GLY A 104 -7.32 5.84 16.43
N LEU A 105 -7.85 6.01 17.64
CA LEU A 105 -8.17 7.29 18.25
C LEU A 105 -7.79 7.27 19.73
N TYR A 106 -6.92 8.19 20.15
CA TYR A 106 -6.34 8.21 21.49
C TYR A 106 -6.53 9.59 22.14
N PRO A 107 -7.35 9.71 23.19
CA PRO A 107 -7.44 10.94 23.97
C PRO A 107 -6.19 11.10 24.83
N VAL A 108 -5.39 12.13 24.55
CA VAL A 108 -4.15 12.44 25.27
C VAL A 108 -4.29 13.76 26.00
N ARG A 109 -4.08 13.77 27.32
CA ARG A 109 -4.06 15.00 28.11
C ARG A 109 -2.66 15.61 28.13
N TYR A 110 -2.55 16.83 27.64
CA TYR A 110 -1.33 17.61 27.60
C TYR A 110 -1.61 19.06 28.01
N GLU A 111 -0.83 19.61 28.94
CA GLU A 111 -1.00 20.99 29.46
C GLU A 111 -2.43 21.34 29.91
N GLY A 112 -3.16 20.36 30.46
CA GLY A 112 -4.54 20.55 30.93
C GLY A 112 -5.61 20.52 29.83
N THR A 113 -5.21 20.37 28.57
CA THR A 113 -6.12 20.21 27.42
C THR A 113 -6.14 18.76 26.96
N VAL A 114 -7.31 18.24 26.56
CA VAL A 114 -7.42 16.91 25.96
C VAL A 114 -7.30 17.05 24.45
N TYR A 115 -6.37 16.29 23.88
CA TYR A 115 -6.14 16.20 22.45
C TYR A 115 -6.61 14.85 21.93
N SER A 116 -7.27 14.85 20.78
CA SER A 116 -7.62 13.67 20.01
C SER A 116 -6.46 13.34 19.08
N LEU A 117 -5.65 12.34 19.43
CA LEU A 117 -4.62 11.78 18.54
C LEU A 117 -5.24 10.67 17.69
N ARG A 118 -5.43 10.93 16.40
CA ARG A 118 -5.87 9.92 15.43
C ARG A 118 -4.67 9.28 14.76
N THR A 119 -4.68 7.96 14.65
CA THR A 119 -3.67 7.17 13.96
C THR A 119 -4.34 6.34 12.86
N GLU A 120 -4.18 6.78 11.62
CA GLU A 120 -4.78 6.14 10.45
C GLU A 120 -3.72 5.35 9.68
N ARG A 121 -4.11 4.17 9.19
CA ARG A 121 -3.36 3.46 8.16
C ARG A 121 -3.97 3.82 6.82
N GLU A 122 -3.36 4.74 6.11
CA GLU A 122 -3.74 5.01 4.74
C GLU A 122 -3.20 3.86 3.89
N SER A 123 -4.10 3.06 3.32
CA SER A 123 -3.71 2.00 2.39
C SER A 123 -3.14 2.70 1.17
N GLY A 124 -1.82 2.60 0.99
CA GLY A 124 -1.12 3.32 -0.05
C GLY A 124 -1.80 3.12 -1.41
N ASP A 125 -1.97 4.22 -2.14
CA ASP A 125 -2.61 4.26 -3.44
C ASP A 125 -2.14 3.10 -4.32
N PHE A 126 -3.08 2.47 -5.04
CA PHE A 126 -2.75 1.42 -6.00
C PHE A 126 -1.65 1.91 -6.94
N ASN A 127 -0.57 1.15 -7.10
CA ASN A 127 0.48 1.51 -8.05
C ASN A 127 -0.05 1.34 -9.49
N VAL A 128 -0.72 2.38 -9.99
CA VAL A 128 -1.37 2.44 -11.29
C VAL A 128 -0.36 2.20 -12.41
N ALA A 129 0.88 2.67 -12.24
CA ALA A 129 1.97 2.42 -13.19
C ALA A 129 2.32 0.93 -13.26
N ALA A 130 2.47 0.24 -12.13
CA ALA A 130 2.71 -1.21 -12.09
C ALA A 130 1.56 -2.01 -12.69
N LEU A 131 0.32 -1.57 -12.48
CA LEU A 131 -0.87 -2.14 -13.12
C LEU A 131 -0.80 -2.04 -14.65
N PHE A 132 -0.57 -0.83 -15.19
CA PHE A 132 -0.48 -0.61 -16.64
C PHE A 132 0.70 -1.35 -17.28
N VAL A 133 1.85 -1.37 -16.61
CA VAL A 133 3.02 -2.15 -17.05
C VAL A 133 2.68 -3.64 -17.08
N GLY A 134 2.02 -4.16 -16.04
CA GLY A 134 1.54 -5.54 -16.00
C GLY A 134 0.59 -5.88 -17.15
N ILE A 135 -0.39 -5.01 -17.44
CA ILE A 135 -1.34 -5.18 -18.56
C ILE A 135 -0.59 -5.17 -19.90
N ALA A 136 0.31 -4.21 -20.11
CA ALA A 136 1.09 -4.10 -21.33
C ALA A 136 1.98 -5.33 -21.57
N LEU A 137 2.65 -5.84 -20.53
CA LEU A 137 3.45 -7.06 -20.61
C LEU A 137 2.61 -8.30 -20.91
N ARG A 138 1.39 -8.42 -20.35
CA ARG A 138 0.45 -9.51 -20.70
C ARG A 138 0.04 -9.43 -22.16
N GLY A 139 -0.36 -8.25 -22.62
CA GLY A 139 -0.75 -8.02 -24.02
C GLY A 139 0.37 -8.39 -24.99
N LEU A 140 1.60 -7.90 -24.71
CA LEU A 140 2.77 -8.21 -25.52
C LEU A 140 3.11 -9.71 -25.51
N GLY A 141 3.06 -10.34 -24.34
CA GLY A 141 3.30 -11.78 -24.18
C GLY A 141 2.33 -12.63 -25.00
N ILE A 142 1.03 -12.33 -24.96
CA ILE A 142 0.00 -13.02 -25.74
C ILE A 142 0.28 -12.88 -27.24
N VAL A 143 0.53 -11.66 -27.72
CA VAL A 143 0.79 -11.41 -29.15
C VAL A 143 2.00 -12.21 -29.65
N LEU A 144 3.10 -12.22 -28.88
CA LEU A 144 4.32 -12.95 -29.23
C LEU A 144 4.09 -14.47 -29.27
N VAL A 145 3.34 -15.02 -28.31
CA VAL A 145 3.00 -16.45 -28.29
C VAL A 145 2.13 -16.82 -29.49
N VAL A 146 1.08 -16.05 -29.77
CA VAL A 146 0.17 -16.29 -30.91
C VAL A 146 0.94 -16.24 -32.23
N PHE A 147 1.81 -15.24 -32.43
CA PHE A 147 2.65 -15.16 -33.63
C PHE A 147 3.63 -16.33 -33.74
N GLY A 148 4.23 -16.76 -32.62
CA GLY A 148 5.10 -17.92 -32.56
C GLY A 148 4.39 -19.21 -32.98
N VAL A 149 3.15 -19.42 -32.49
CA VAL A 149 2.31 -20.57 -32.85
C VAL A 149 1.90 -20.52 -34.31
N LEU A 150 1.41 -19.38 -34.82
CA LEU A 150 0.98 -19.21 -36.21
C LEU A 150 2.13 -19.48 -37.19
N LEU A 151 3.32 -18.94 -36.93
CA LEU A 151 4.49 -19.19 -37.76
C LEU A 151 4.88 -20.67 -37.74
N THR A 152 4.77 -21.33 -36.59
CA THR A 152 5.08 -22.76 -36.43
C THR A 152 4.08 -23.62 -37.22
N GLY A 153 2.79 -23.31 -37.12
CA GLY A 153 1.73 -23.94 -37.89
C GLY A 153 1.89 -23.74 -39.40
N TRP A 154 2.20 -22.53 -39.85
CA TRP A 154 2.39 -22.21 -41.26
C TRP A 154 3.59 -22.94 -41.88
N ARG A 155 4.71 -23.05 -41.14
CA ARG A 155 5.86 -23.86 -41.59
C ARG A 155 5.53 -25.34 -41.69
N ARG A 156 4.73 -25.88 -40.76
CA ARG A 156 4.31 -27.28 -40.78
C ARG A 156 3.37 -27.57 -41.95
N TYR A 157 2.43 -26.66 -42.22
CA TYR A 157 1.54 -26.74 -43.37
C TYR A 157 2.31 -26.74 -44.70
N ARG A 158 3.29 -25.84 -44.87
CA ARG A 158 4.13 -25.80 -46.08
C ARG A 158 4.98 -27.05 -46.31
N ARG A 159 5.47 -27.69 -45.24
CA ARG A 159 6.29 -28.92 -45.36
C ARG A 159 5.46 -30.20 -45.53
N GLY A 160 4.19 -30.19 -45.17
CA GLY A 160 3.28 -31.32 -45.38
C GLY A 160 2.49 -31.25 -46.70
N ALA A 161 2.57 -30.13 -47.42
CA ALA A 161 1.94 -29.92 -48.73
C ALA A 161 2.88 -30.22 -49.92
N SER A 162 4.04 -30.84 -49.65
CA SER A 162 5.07 -31.27 -50.59
C SER A 162 5.40 -32.72 -50.32
#